data_AF-A0AA37TQ51-F1
#
_entry.id   AF-A0AA37TQ51-F1
#
_cell.length_a   1.000
_cell.length_b   1.000
_cell.length_c   1.000
_cell.angle_alpha   90.00
_cell.angle_beta   90.00
_cell.angle_gamma   90.00
#
_symmetry.space_group_name_H-M   'P 1'
#
loop_
_entity.id
_entity.type
_entity.pdbx_description
1 polymer ?
#
loop_
_entity_poly.entity_id
_entity_poly.type
_entity_poly.pdbx_seq_one_letter_code
_entity_poly.pdbx_strand_id
1 'polypeptide(L)'
;MAVPASATACIGRNSRSIMKPPLLAPLYTRDRSGARCGLAGAGPLADKPARSQRGGMDADAFGIRPGEEMAALPATFDAGLHFIGRLRTPWRERSDCPKNGLQTDVVCTVEVDPAYAAGLRNVTGCTHLILLYWMDRATRGLLVQQPRHADGPRGTFSLRSPARPNPIALSVVELIGREGDTLRVRGLDCLDGTPLLDIKPYYASTDARPEARVDRAGAEP
;
A
#
# COMPACT_ATOMS: atom_id res chain seq x y z
N MET A 1 -20.13 -69.96 -2.48
CA MET A 1 -18.93 -70.10 -3.32
C MET A 1 -19.11 -69.16 -4.51
N ALA A 2 -18.24 -68.25 -4.94
CA ALA A 2 -17.03 -67.63 -4.43
C ALA A 2 -16.91 -66.26 -5.17
N VAL A 3 -16.34 -65.25 -4.53
CA VAL A 3 -16.10 -63.90 -5.07
C VAL A 3 -14.67 -63.84 -5.66
N PRO A 4 -14.41 -63.04 -6.71
CA PRO A 4 -13.10 -62.39 -6.88
C PRO A 4 -13.28 -60.85 -6.90
N ALA A 5 -12.67 -60.09 -5.99
CA ALA A 5 -11.26 -59.72 -5.84
C ALA A 5 -10.86 -58.50 -6.70
N SER A 6 -10.67 -57.40 -5.96
CA SER A 6 -10.29 -56.04 -6.35
C SER A 6 -8.85 -55.94 -6.88
N ALA A 7 -8.63 -55.09 -7.88
CA ALA A 7 -7.31 -54.68 -8.35
C ALA A 7 -7.03 -53.22 -7.95
N THR A 8 -6.09 -53.05 -7.02
CA THR A 8 -5.52 -51.76 -6.62
C THR A 8 -4.38 -51.39 -7.57
N ALA A 9 -4.47 -50.23 -8.23
CA ALA A 9 -3.42 -49.69 -9.08
C ALA A 9 -2.42 -48.84 -8.27
N CYS A 10 -1.14 -49.14 -8.43
CA CYS A 10 -0.01 -48.43 -7.84
C CYS A 10 0.23 -47.06 -8.50
N ILE A 11 0.45 -46.04 -7.68
CA ILE A 11 0.83 -44.69 -8.10
C ILE A 11 2.33 -44.68 -8.43
N GLY A 12 2.66 -44.52 -9.71
CA GLY A 12 4.00 -44.25 -10.20
C GLY A 12 4.37 -42.79 -10.02
N ARG A 13 5.51 -42.53 -9.37
CA ARG A 13 6.15 -41.20 -9.28
C ARG A 13 6.69 -40.86 -10.66
N ASN A 14 6.37 -39.67 -11.17
CA ASN A 14 7.08 -39.12 -12.32
C ASN A 14 7.69 -37.76 -11.99
N SER A 15 9.01 -37.72 -12.08
CA SER A 15 9.90 -36.59 -11.88
C SER A 15 9.74 -35.58 -13.01
N ARG A 16 9.46 -34.31 -12.68
CA ARG A 16 9.59 -33.20 -13.62
C ARG A 16 10.66 -32.24 -13.12
N SER A 17 11.71 -32.12 -13.93
CA SER A 17 12.75 -31.11 -13.84
C SER A 17 12.13 -29.71 -13.91
N ILE A 18 12.26 -28.93 -12.83
CA ILE A 18 11.92 -27.52 -12.84
C ILE A 18 13.10 -26.77 -13.46
N MET A 19 12.95 -26.32 -14.71
CA MET A 19 13.85 -25.34 -15.30
C MET A 19 13.71 -24.02 -14.54
N LYS A 20 14.81 -23.49 -14.02
CA LYS A 20 14.90 -22.13 -13.46
C LYS A 20 14.66 -21.10 -14.56
N PRO A 21 13.78 -20.10 -14.39
CA PRO A 21 13.73 -18.95 -15.29
C PRO A 21 14.95 -18.04 -15.07
N PRO A 22 15.44 -17.33 -16.10
CA PRO A 22 16.59 -16.46 -15.98
C PRO A 22 16.24 -15.19 -15.18
N LEU A 23 17.20 -14.74 -14.36
CA LEU A 23 17.17 -13.46 -13.65
C LEU A 23 17.15 -12.31 -14.66
N LEU A 24 16.04 -11.56 -14.72
CA LEU A 24 16.00 -10.24 -15.35
C LEU A 24 16.60 -9.22 -14.38
N ALA A 25 17.73 -8.62 -14.79
CA ALA A 25 18.36 -7.52 -14.09
C ALA A 25 17.51 -6.24 -14.20
N PRO A 26 17.55 -5.33 -13.20
CA PRO A 26 16.77 -4.10 -13.23
C PRO A 26 17.34 -3.12 -14.27
N LEU A 27 16.56 -2.84 -15.31
CA LEU A 27 16.79 -1.73 -16.23
C LEU A 27 16.39 -0.42 -15.56
N TYR A 28 17.29 0.18 -14.77
CA TYR A 28 17.19 1.59 -14.39
C TYR A 28 18.59 2.18 -14.16
N THR A 29 19.35 2.34 -15.25
CA THR A 29 20.48 3.27 -15.28
C THR A 29 19.96 4.65 -15.69
N ARG A 30 19.98 5.59 -14.75
CA ARG A 30 19.71 7.01 -14.99
C ARG A 30 20.73 7.59 -15.97
N ASP A 31 20.28 8.14 -17.09
CA ASP A 31 21.06 9.10 -17.86
C ASP A 31 20.79 10.53 -17.35
N ARG A 32 21.86 11.29 -17.15
CA ARG A 32 21.87 12.70 -16.71
C ARG A 32 22.31 13.55 -17.91
N SER A 33 21.35 14.20 -18.54
CA SER A 33 21.55 15.44 -19.31
C SER A 33 20.21 16.19 -19.29
N GLY A 34 20.07 17.43 -18.82
CA GLY A 34 20.95 18.57 -18.97
C GLY A 34 20.23 19.61 -19.83
N ALA A 35 19.25 20.33 -19.27
CA ALA A 35 18.67 21.52 -19.91
C ALA A 35 18.21 22.52 -18.84
N ARG A 36 18.90 23.66 -18.78
CA ARG A 36 18.56 24.83 -17.96
C ARG A 36 17.61 25.71 -18.75
N CYS A 37 16.52 26.15 -18.13
CA CYS A 37 15.80 27.35 -18.56
C CYS A 37 15.67 28.25 -17.32
N GLY A 38 16.26 29.43 -17.40
CA GLY A 38 16.32 30.39 -16.30
C GLY A 38 15.06 31.24 -16.21
N LEU A 39 14.76 31.72 -15.00
CA LEU A 39 13.92 32.88 -14.75
C LEU A 39 14.43 33.58 -13.49
N ALA A 40 14.53 34.91 -13.62
CA ALA A 40 15.03 35.86 -12.64
C ALA A 40 14.00 36.21 -11.57
N GLY A 41 14.47 36.69 -10.41
CA GLY A 41 13.64 37.41 -9.43
C GLY A 41 13.96 37.05 -7.98
N ALA A 42 15.06 37.60 -7.44
CA ALA A 42 15.41 37.50 -6.03
C ALA A 42 14.78 38.64 -5.23
N GLY A 43 14.01 38.30 -4.19
CA GLY A 43 13.63 39.19 -3.08
C GLY A 43 14.16 38.60 -1.76
N PRO A 44 14.53 39.43 -0.77
CA PRO A 44 15.33 38.97 0.36
C PRO A 44 14.50 38.12 1.33
N LEU A 45 14.96 36.90 1.62
CA LEU A 45 14.48 36.11 2.74
C LEU A 45 15.07 36.67 4.04
N ALA A 46 14.19 36.96 4.99
CA ALA A 46 14.54 37.32 6.35
C ALA A 46 15.31 36.20 7.06
N ASP A 47 16.36 36.61 7.75
CA ASP A 47 17.33 35.79 8.47
C ASP A 47 16.66 35.01 9.63
N LYS A 48 16.76 33.68 9.63
CA LYS A 48 16.37 32.84 10.77
C LYS A 48 17.64 32.37 11.49
N PRO A 49 17.73 32.49 12.81
CA PRO A 49 18.96 32.19 13.53
C PRO A 49 19.33 30.71 13.39
N ALA A 50 20.63 30.49 13.16
CA ALA A 50 21.26 29.19 13.02
C ALA A 50 20.96 28.29 14.23
N ARG A 51 20.34 27.14 14.00
CA ARG A 51 20.22 26.09 15.01
C ARG A 51 21.58 25.42 15.16
N SER A 52 22.12 25.50 16.37
CA SER A 52 23.39 24.88 16.77
C SER A 52 23.44 23.41 16.39
N GLN A 53 24.50 23.02 15.69
CA GLN A 53 24.88 21.62 15.51
C GLN A 53 25.27 21.03 16.87
N ARG A 54 24.48 20.07 17.38
CA ARG A 54 24.89 19.11 18.41
C ARG A 54 23.96 17.90 18.36
N GLY A 55 24.56 16.71 18.34
CA GLY A 55 23.91 15.42 18.59
C GLY A 55 23.76 14.56 17.34
N GLY A 56 24.61 13.53 17.21
CA GLY A 56 24.40 12.45 16.26
C GLY A 56 23.02 11.82 16.49
N MET A 57 22.35 11.44 15.40
CA MET A 57 21.09 10.69 15.49
C MET A 57 21.41 9.29 16.00
N ASP A 58 21.17 9.08 17.30
CA ASP A 58 21.15 7.74 17.88
C ASP A 58 20.17 6.87 17.11
N ALA A 59 20.63 5.70 16.68
CA ALA A 59 19.86 4.73 15.91
C ALA A 59 18.62 4.17 16.66
N ASP A 60 18.46 4.53 17.94
CA ASP A 60 17.38 4.10 18.82
C ASP A 60 16.16 5.06 18.87
N ALA A 61 16.15 6.14 18.08
CA ALA A 61 15.03 7.10 18.06
C ALA A 61 13.69 6.55 17.50
N PHE A 62 13.69 5.29 17.02
CA PHE A 62 12.54 4.59 16.43
C PHE A 62 12.13 3.32 17.20
N GLY A 63 12.45 3.25 18.50
CA GLY A 63 12.05 2.14 19.37
C GLY A 63 10.53 1.95 19.46
N ILE A 64 10.13 0.72 19.79
CA ILE A 64 8.75 0.34 20.16
C ILE A 64 8.31 1.24 21.32
N ARG A 65 7.17 1.91 21.19
CA ARG A 65 6.68 2.81 22.26
C ARG A 65 6.16 1.98 23.44
N PRO A 66 6.07 2.56 24.66
CA PRO A 66 5.40 1.91 25.78
C PRO A 66 3.99 1.44 25.38
N GLY A 67 3.69 0.16 25.61
CA GLY A 67 2.42 -0.48 25.26
C GLY A 67 2.34 -1.03 23.83
N GLU A 68 3.36 -0.82 23.00
CA GLU A 68 3.45 -1.46 21.68
C GLU A 68 4.16 -2.82 21.76
N GLU A 69 3.79 -3.75 20.88
CA GLU A 69 4.38 -5.10 20.82
C GLU A 69 4.74 -5.46 19.38
N MET A 70 5.95 -5.98 19.18
CA MET A 70 6.47 -6.41 17.88
C MET A 70 6.62 -7.92 17.86
N ALA A 71 6.15 -8.56 16.79
CA ALA A 71 6.41 -9.96 16.51
C ALA A 71 7.49 -10.15 15.44
N ALA A 72 8.27 -11.21 15.59
CA ALA A 72 9.10 -11.72 14.52
C ALA A 72 8.22 -12.33 13.44
N LEU A 73 8.28 -11.79 12.23
CA LEU A 73 7.62 -12.38 11.06
C LEU A 73 8.46 -13.53 10.50
N PRO A 74 7.83 -14.53 9.85
CA PRO A 74 8.56 -15.57 9.13
C PRO A 74 9.54 -14.96 8.11
N ALA A 75 10.72 -15.57 7.97
CA ALA A 75 11.75 -15.11 7.04
C ALA A 75 11.36 -15.27 5.56
N THR A 76 10.45 -16.21 5.27
CA THR A 76 9.96 -16.51 3.92
C THR A 76 8.52 -16.05 3.74
N PHE A 77 8.15 -15.77 2.49
CA PHE A 77 6.78 -15.46 2.12
C PHE A 77 6.06 -16.70 1.59
N ASP A 78 4.76 -16.80 1.91
CA ASP A 78 3.89 -17.87 1.40
C ASP A 78 3.47 -17.62 -0.07
N ALA A 79 3.47 -16.36 -0.50
CA ALA A 79 3.07 -15.95 -1.84
C ALA A 79 3.78 -14.66 -2.30
N GLY A 80 3.75 -14.40 -3.61
CA GLY A 80 4.23 -13.17 -4.23
C GLY A 80 3.09 -12.26 -4.70
N LEU A 81 3.36 -10.96 -4.81
CA LEU A 81 2.46 -9.97 -5.36
C LEU A 81 3.12 -9.27 -6.56
N HIS A 82 2.33 -8.92 -7.55
CA HIS A 82 2.74 -8.02 -8.63
C HIS A 82 2.22 -6.62 -8.32
N PHE A 83 3.10 -5.62 -8.41
CA PHE A 83 2.66 -4.25 -8.49
C PHE A 83 2.19 -3.99 -9.92
N ILE A 84 0.98 -3.48 -10.07
CA ILE A 84 0.34 -3.27 -11.37
C ILE A 84 0.37 -1.81 -11.81
N GLY A 85 1.05 -0.95 -11.05
CA GLY A 85 1.09 0.48 -11.26
C GLY A 85 1.56 1.27 -10.05
N ARG A 86 1.33 2.59 -10.09
CA ARG A 86 1.74 3.55 -9.05
C ARG A 86 0.65 4.58 -8.80
N LEU A 87 0.51 4.96 -7.53
CA LEU A 87 -0.31 6.07 -7.11
C LEU A 87 0.54 7.34 -7.08
N ARG A 88 0.09 8.39 -7.77
CA ARG A 88 0.69 9.73 -7.72
C ARG A 88 -0.18 10.64 -6.87
N THR A 89 0.42 11.18 -5.83
CA THR A 89 -0.25 12.04 -4.84
C THR A 89 0.68 13.22 -4.51
N PRO A 90 0.17 14.33 -3.92
CA PRO A 90 1.06 15.45 -3.56
C PRO A 90 1.90 15.18 -2.29
N TRP A 91 1.62 14.11 -1.56
CA TRP A 91 2.15 13.89 -0.22
C TRP A 91 3.47 13.13 -0.26
N ARG A 92 4.57 13.78 0.14
CA ARG A 92 5.91 13.17 0.12
C ARG A 92 6.35 12.67 1.49
N GLU A 93 5.81 13.26 2.55
CA GLU A 93 6.06 12.86 3.93
C GLU A 93 4.78 12.33 4.58
N ARG A 94 4.93 11.39 5.53
CA ARG A 94 3.79 10.76 6.19
C ARG A 94 2.93 11.76 6.97
N SER A 95 3.53 12.84 7.48
CA SER A 95 2.83 13.92 8.17
C SER A 95 1.90 14.72 7.27
N ASP A 96 2.15 14.71 5.95
CA ASP A 96 1.36 15.45 4.97
C ASP A 96 0.14 14.64 4.51
N CYS A 97 0.22 13.31 4.61
CA CYS A 97 -0.88 12.43 4.22
C CYS A 97 -2.14 12.70 5.04
N PRO A 98 -3.34 12.71 4.41
CA PRO A 98 -4.61 12.69 5.13
C PRO A 98 -4.67 11.47 6.05
N LYS A 99 -5.45 11.55 7.13
CA LYS A 99 -5.66 10.35 7.98
C LYS A 99 -6.54 9.31 7.29
N ASN A 100 -7.38 9.76 6.37
CA ASN A 100 -8.18 8.93 5.48
C ASN A 100 -8.61 9.75 4.24
N GLY A 101 -8.95 9.06 3.16
CA GLY A 101 -9.37 9.66 1.89
C GLY A 101 -10.53 10.66 1.94
N LEU A 102 -11.39 10.62 2.97
CA LEU A 102 -12.50 11.59 3.10
C LEU A 102 -12.06 12.95 3.65
N GLN A 103 -10.80 13.10 4.07
CA GLN A 103 -10.26 14.36 4.60
C GLN A 103 -9.56 15.21 3.54
N THR A 104 -9.76 14.91 2.26
CA THR A 104 -9.12 15.63 1.16
C THR A 104 -9.96 15.58 -0.11
N ASP A 105 -9.98 16.70 -0.83
CA ASP A 105 -10.61 16.80 -2.15
C ASP A 105 -9.60 16.80 -3.30
N VAL A 106 -8.31 16.58 -2.99
CA VAL A 106 -7.24 16.59 -3.98
C VAL A 106 -7.44 15.46 -4.99
N VAL A 107 -7.44 15.83 -6.27
CA VAL A 107 -7.42 14.88 -7.37
C VAL A 107 -6.01 14.31 -7.50
N CYS A 108 -5.92 13.00 -7.37
CA CYS A 108 -4.71 12.21 -7.52
C CYS A 108 -4.79 11.36 -8.80
N THR A 109 -3.68 10.70 -9.12
CA THR A 109 -3.57 9.89 -10.32
C THR A 109 -3.21 8.45 -9.99
N VAL A 110 -3.89 7.50 -10.65
CA VAL A 110 -3.57 6.08 -10.64
C VAL A 110 -2.96 5.75 -11.99
N GLU A 111 -1.65 5.55 -12.03
CA GLU A 111 -0.94 5.11 -13.23
C GLU A 111 -0.92 3.58 -13.24
N VAL A 112 -1.57 2.94 -14.20
CA VAL A 112 -1.51 1.49 -14.39
C VAL A 112 -0.38 1.17 -15.35
N ASP A 113 0.48 0.21 -15.02
CA ASP A 113 1.59 -0.14 -15.89
C ASP A 113 1.06 -0.65 -17.25
N PRO A 114 1.73 -0.35 -18.38
CA PRO A 114 1.22 -0.68 -19.71
C PRO A 114 0.85 -2.16 -19.92
N ALA A 115 1.56 -3.08 -19.25
CA ALA A 115 1.30 -4.51 -19.31
C ALA A 115 -0.09 -4.91 -18.77
N TYR A 116 -0.68 -4.09 -17.88
CA TYR A 116 -1.98 -4.32 -17.25
C TYR A 116 -3.08 -3.38 -17.76
N ALA A 117 -2.76 -2.40 -18.61
CA ALA A 117 -3.68 -1.36 -19.07
C ALA A 117 -4.96 -1.90 -19.75
N ALA A 118 -4.88 -3.06 -20.42
CA ALA A 118 -6.04 -3.73 -21.01
C ALA A 118 -7.12 -4.08 -19.98
N GLY A 119 -6.73 -4.30 -18.71
CA GLY A 119 -7.63 -4.55 -17.59
C GLY A 119 -8.54 -3.38 -17.23
N LEU A 120 -8.23 -2.16 -17.69
CA LEU A 120 -9.06 -0.97 -17.47
C LEU A 120 -10.27 -0.87 -18.40
N ARG A 121 -10.48 -1.84 -19.30
CA ARG A 121 -11.63 -1.83 -20.22
C ARG A 121 -12.94 -1.65 -19.44
N ASN A 122 -13.76 -0.68 -19.86
CA ASN A 122 -15.05 -0.32 -19.26
C ASN A 122 -15.00 0.21 -17.81
N VAL A 123 -13.82 0.55 -17.26
CA VAL A 123 -13.70 1.08 -15.89
C VAL A 123 -14.53 2.35 -15.64
N THR A 124 -14.73 3.18 -16.68
CA THR A 124 -15.56 4.39 -16.62
C THR A 124 -17.06 4.11 -16.53
N GLY A 125 -17.48 2.85 -16.55
CA GLY A 125 -18.86 2.43 -16.30
C GLY A 125 -19.27 2.49 -14.83
N CYS A 126 -18.36 2.87 -13.92
CA CYS A 126 -18.63 3.07 -12.50
C CYS A 126 -18.13 4.45 -12.04
N THR A 127 -18.72 4.97 -10.97
CA THR A 127 -18.32 6.27 -10.39
C THR A 127 -17.32 6.13 -9.24
N HIS A 128 -17.20 4.92 -8.67
CA HIS A 128 -16.33 4.65 -7.53
C HIS A 128 -15.58 3.35 -7.71
N LEU A 129 -14.35 3.33 -7.22
CA LEU A 129 -13.45 2.18 -7.27
C LEU A 129 -12.94 1.85 -5.87
N ILE A 130 -12.68 0.58 -5.62
CA ILE A 130 -11.83 0.11 -4.52
C ILE A 130 -10.41 -0.01 -5.10
N LEU A 131 -9.46 0.68 -4.47
CA LEU A 131 -8.03 0.53 -4.77
C LEU A 131 -7.36 -0.20 -3.62
N LEU A 132 -6.60 -1.25 -3.94
CA LEU A 132 -5.68 -1.90 -3.01
C LEU A 132 -4.26 -1.50 -3.36
N TYR A 133 -3.49 -1.06 -2.36
CA TYR A 133 -2.12 -0.59 -2.58
C TYR A 133 -1.21 -0.99 -1.42
N TRP A 134 0.09 -1.06 -1.70
CA TRP A 134 1.08 -1.58 -0.78
C TRP A 134 1.82 -0.43 -0.09
N MET A 135 1.64 -0.27 1.22
CA MET A 135 2.32 0.76 2.01
C MET A 135 3.78 0.33 2.26
N ASP A 136 4.60 0.44 1.21
CA ASP A 136 5.99 -0.03 1.14
C ASP A 136 6.94 0.54 2.21
N ARG A 137 6.61 1.71 2.78
CA ARG A 137 7.37 2.35 3.87
C ARG A 137 6.85 2.03 5.27
N ALA A 138 5.82 1.19 5.41
CA ALA A 138 5.24 0.87 6.71
C ALA A 138 6.04 -0.21 7.45
N THR A 139 6.17 -0.04 8.78
CA THR A 139 6.76 -1.06 9.65
C THR A 139 5.90 -2.32 9.63
N ARG A 140 6.54 -3.47 9.45
CA ARG A 140 5.90 -4.78 9.51
C ARG A 140 6.22 -5.44 10.85
N GLY A 141 5.30 -6.22 11.39
CA GLY A 141 5.49 -6.98 12.64
C GLY A 141 4.95 -6.31 13.90
N LEU A 142 4.58 -5.02 13.85
CA LEU A 142 3.91 -4.38 14.99
C LEU A 142 2.53 -5.02 15.15
N LEU A 143 2.30 -5.73 16.25
CA LEU A 143 1.05 -6.45 16.54
C LEU A 143 0.17 -5.69 17.51
N VAL A 144 0.74 -5.02 18.51
CA VAL A 144 0.02 -4.08 19.38
C VAL A 144 0.57 -2.69 19.13
N GLN A 145 -0.31 -1.72 18.93
CA GLN A 145 0.04 -0.33 18.64
C GLN A 145 -0.57 0.59 19.69
N GLN A 146 0.04 1.75 19.93
CA GLN A 146 -0.53 2.82 20.75
C GLN A 146 -0.90 4.01 19.84
N PRO A 147 -2.10 4.02 19.22
CA PRO A 147 -2.58 5.18 18.49
C PRO A 147 -2.69 6.39 19.42
N ARG A 148 -2.28 7.56 18.95
CA ARG A 148 -2.37 8.82 19.73
C ARG A 148 -3.80 9.24 20.09
N HIS A 149 -4.80 8.66 19.44
CA HIS A 149 -6.23 9.00 19.61
C HIS A 149 -7.00 7.93 20.40
N ALA A 150 -6.31 6.93 20.95
CA ALA A 150 -6.90 5.84 21.71
C ALA A 150 -6.44 5.93 23.17
N ASP A 151 -7.33 5.58 24.10
CA ASP A 151 -7.08 5.60 25.55
C ASP A 151 -6.13 4.48 26.01
N GLY A 152 -5.76 3.56 25.13
CA GLY A 152 -4.86 2.45 25.42
C GLY A 152 -4.39 1.71 24.16
N PRO A 153 -3.55 0.67 24.35
CA PRO A 153 -3.01 -0.09 23.23
C PRO A 153 -4.11 -0.86 22.50
N ARG A 154 -3.91 -1.07 21.20
CA ARG A 154 -4.86 -1.83 20.37
C ARG A 154 -4.11 -2.81 19.50
N GLY A 155 -4.67 -4.01 19.38
CA GLY A 155 -4.24 -4.98 18.38
C GLY A 155 -4.32 -4.38 16.97
N THR A 156 -3.32 -4.63 16.16
CA THR A 156 -3.18 -4.08 14.81
C THR A 156 -4.39 -4.38 13.93
N PHE A 157 -5.05 -5.51 14.14
CA PHE A 157 -6.21 -5.92 13.37
C PHE A 157 -7.51 -5.24 13.78
N SER A 158 -7.59 -4.61 14.96
CA SER A 158 -8.70 -3.71 15.33
C SER A 158 -8.48 -2.26 14.84
N LEU A 159 -7.33 -2.00 14.21
CA LEU A 159 -6.96 -0.71 13.64
C LEU A 159 -6.93 -0.75 12.11
N ARG A 160 -6.96 0.45 11.51
CA ARG A 160 -6.59 0.70 10.10
C ARG A 160 -5.19 1.30 9.95
N SER A 161 -4.30 1.01 10.89
CA SER A 161 -2.90 1.45 10.81
C SER A 161 -2.21 0.84 9.58
N PRO A 162 -1.32 1.58 8.88
CA PRO A 162 -0.51 1.01 7.81
C PRO A 162 0.54 0.01 8.32
N ALA A 163 0.94 0.09 9.60
CA ALA A 163 1.89 -0.85 10.18
C ALA A 163 1.20 -2.20 10.43
N ARG A 164 1.43 -3.17 9.55
CA ARG A 164 0.77 -4.49 9.57
C ARG A 164 1.72 -5.56 9.04
N PRO A 165 1.50 -6.86 9.34
CA PRO A 165 2.28 -7.94 8.74
C PRO A 165 2.30 -7.89 7.21
N ASN A 166 1.14 -7.63 6.60
CA ASN A 166 0.99 -7.34 5.17
C ASN A 166 0.39 -5.93 5.03
N PRO A 167 1.20 -4.90 4.72
CA PRO A 167 0.77 -3.49 4.69
C PRO A 167 -0.08 -3.16 3.45
N ILE A 168 -1.13 -3.96 3.22
CA ILE A 168 -2.14 -3.74 2.18
C ILE A 168 -3.14 -2.72 2.73
N ALA A 169 -3.24 -1.59 2.06
CA ALA A 169 -4.22 -0.57 2.34
C ALA A 169 -5.34 -0.59 1.30
N LEU A 170 -6.48 0.00 1.68
CA LEU A 170 -7.70 0.03 0.89
C LEU A 170 -8.26 1.45 0.94
N SER A 171 -8.56 2.01 -0.24
CA SER A 171 -9.35 3.23 -0.36
C SER A 171 -10.53 2.99 -1.30
N VAL A 172 -11.71 3.49 -0.91
CA VAL A 172 -12.81 3.71 -1.85
C VAL A 172 -12.63 5.12 -2.41
N VAL A 173 -12.44 5.22 -3.71
CA VAL A 173 -12.15 6.48 -4.41
C VAL A 173 -13.26 6.82 -5.39
N GLU A 174 -13.49 8.10 -5.60
CA GLU A 174 -14.31 8.61 -6.70
C GLU A 174 -13.48 8.60 -7.98
N LEU A 175 -14.02 8.04 -9.06
CA LEU A 175 -13.42 8.08 -10.39
C LEU A 175 -13.84 9.37 -11.10
N ILE A 176 -12.89 10.27 -11.31
CA ILE A 176 -13.11 11.56 -11.99
C ILE A 176 -13.01 11.39 -13.51
N GLY A 177 -12.12 10.53 -13.98
CA GLY A 177 -11.94 10.28 -15.41
C GLY A 177 -10.80 9.32 -15.71
N ARG A 178 -10.64 9.01 -17.00
CA ARG A 178 -9.60 8.13 -17.51
C ARG A 178 -8.95 8.74 -18.76
N GLU A 179 -7.63 8.67 -18.82
CA GLU A 179 -6.80 9.08 -19.95
C GLU A 179 -5.80 7.95 -20.23
N GLY A 180 -6.03 7.14 -21.28
CA GLY A 180 -5.15 6.01 -21.60
C GLY A 180 -5.14 4.92 -20.52
N ASP A 181 -3.97 4.69 -19.92
CA ASP A 181 -3.69 3.78 -18.80
C ASP A 181 -3.77 4.46 -17.43
N THR A 182 -4.18 5.72 -17.42
CA THR A 182 -4.16 6.59 -16.24
C THR A 182 -5.58 6.93 -15.81
N LEU A 183 -5.86 6.81 -14.51
CA LEU A 183 -7.14 7.22 -13.90
C LEU A 183 -6.93 8.45 -13.02
N ARG A 184 -7.84 9.41 -13.10
CA ARG A 184 -7.91 10.55 -12.19
C ARG A 184 -8.94 10.24 -11.12
N VAL A 185 -8.56 10.34 -9.84
CA VAL A 185 -9.40 9.92 -8.72
C VAL A 185 -9.34 10.89 -7.54
N ARG A 186 -10.35 10.88 -6.68
CA ARG A 186 -10.36 11.57 -5.37
C ARG A 186 -10.56 10.55 -4.26
N GLY A 187 -9.95 10.77 -3.10
CA GLY A 187 -10.10 9.90 -1.93
C GLY A 187 -8.91 8.98 -1.62
N LEU A 188 -7.72 9.31 -2.15
CA LEU A 188 -6.47 8.67 -1.74
C LEU A 188 -5.86 9.36 -0.51
N ASP A 189 -5.07 8.62 0.26
CA ASP A 189 -4.43 9.08 1.50
C ASP A 189 -2.99 8.55 1.66
N CYS A 190 -2.38 8.11 0.56
CA CYS A 190 -1.08 7.45 0.53
C CYS A 190 0.05 8.35 0.00
N LEU A 191 1.29 7.98 0.26
CA LEU A 191 2.46 8.72 -0.20
C LEU A 191 2.59 8.70 -1.72
N ASP A 192 3.24 9.71 -2.28
CA ASP A 192 3.56 9.75 -3.69
C ASP A 192 4.44 8.56 -4.08
N GLY A 193 4.07 7.92 -5.19
CA GLY A 193 4.71 6.72 -5.71
C GLY A 193 4.34 5.44 -4.97
N THR A 194 3.27 5.40 -4.15
CA THR A 194 2.84 4.16 -3.50
C THR A 194 2.49 3.08 -4.55
N PRO A 195 3.00 1.84 -4.44
CA PRO A 195 2.69 0.76 -5.37
C PRO A 195 1.22 0.35 -5.36
N LEU A 196 0.63 0.20 -6.54
CA LEU A 196 -0.74 -0.29 -6.72
C LEU A 196 -0.76 -1.82 -6.82
N LEU A 197 -1.71 -2.47 -6.15
CA LEU A 197 -1.91 -3.91 -6.20
C LEU A 197 -3.12 -4.31 -7.02
N ASP A 198 -4.24 -3.58 -6.89
CA ASP A 198 -5.50 -3.99 -7.48
C ASP A 198 -6.50 -2.83 -7.63
N ILE A 199 -7.44 -2.99 -8.56
CA ILE A 199 -8.53 -2.05 -8.85
C ILE A 199 -9.82 -2.86 -9.00
N LYS A 200 -10.86 -2.48 -8.25
CA LYS A 200 -12.19 -3.11 -8.35
C LYS A 200 -13.29 -2.05 -8.44
N PRO A 201 -14.39 -2.29 -9.16
CA PRO A 201 -15.58 -1.43 -9.06
C PRO A 201 -16.15 -1.51 -7.64
N TYR A 202 -16.58 -0.37 -7.11
CA TYR A 202 -17.35 -0.32 -5.86
C TYR A 202 -18.84 -0.50 -6.16
N TYR A 203 -19.47 -1.48 -5.53
CA TYR A 203 -20.89 -1.74 -5.64
C TYR A 203 -21.58 -1.43 -4.32
N ALA A 204 -22.32 -0.32 -4.26
CA ALA A 204 -23.04 0.07 -3.05
C ALA A 204 -24.00 -1.03 -2.54
N SER A 205 -24.57 -1.85 -3.43
CA SER A 205 -25.43 -2.98 -3.07
C SER A 205 -24.72 -4.09 -2.28
N THR A 206 -23.42 -4.29 -2.48
CA THR A 206 -22.66 -5.37 -1.82
C THR A 206 -21.69 -4.86 -0.78
N ASP A 207 -21.04 -3.72 -1.04
CA ASP A 207 -19.89 -3.24 -0.29
C ASP A 207 -20.29 -2.28 0.84
N ALA A 208 -21.45 -1.60 0.71
CA ALA A 208 -21.91 -0.67 1.72
C ALA A 208 -22.55 -1.41 2.91
N ARG A 209 -22.11 -1.06 4.12
CA ARG A 209 -22.73 -1.45 5.40
C ARG A 209 -22.92 -0.20 6.26
N PRO A 210 -23.89 0.68 5.96
CA PRO A 210 -24.08 1.95 6.67
C PRO A 210 -24.32 1.78 8.18
N GLU A 211 -24.82 0.62 8.60
CA GLU A 211 -25.10 0.23 9.99
C GLU A 211 -23.86 -0.20 10.78
N ALA A 212 -22.71 -0.37 10.12
CA ALA A 212 -21.48 -0.86 10.76
C ALA A 212 -21.01 0.09 11.88
N ARG A 213 -20.54 -0.48 12.99
CA ARG A 213 -20.03 0.25 14.15
C ARG A 213 -18.62 -0.22 14.51
N VAL A 214 -17.82 0.71 15.03
CA VAL A 214 -16.51 0.44 15.61
C VAL A 214 -16.49 1.03 17.01
N ASP A 215 -16.30 0.18 18.01
CA ASP A 215 -16.06 0.66 19.37
C ASP A 215 -14.64 1.23 19.47
N ARG A 216 -14.57 2.55 19.66
CA ARG A 216 -13.31 3.28 19.75
C ARG A 216 -12.74 3.33 21.16
N ALA A 217 -13.51 2.99 22.19
CA ALA A 217 -12.99 2.79 23.54
C ALA A 217 -12.24 1.45 23.60
N GLY A 218 -12.71 0.47 22.84
CA GLY A 218 -12.22 -0.90 22.84
C GLY A 218 -13.14 -1.75 23.69
N ALA A 219 -13.49 -2.93 23.19
CA ALA A 219 -14.19 -3.92 23.99
C ALA A 219 -13.19 -4.56 24.97
N GLU A 220 -13.63 -4.80 26.20
CA GLU A 220 -12.97 -5.77 27.08
C GLU A 220 -12.90 -7.13 26.35
N PRO A 221 -11.79 -7.86 26.44
CA PRO A 221 -11.58 -9.12 25.73
C PRO A 221 -12.58 -10.22 26.10
#